data_AF-A0A6P8XEB8-F1
#
_entry.id   AF-A0A6P8XEB8-F1
#
_cell.length_a   1.000
_cell.length_b   1.000
_cell.length_c   1.000
_cell.angle_alpha   90.00
_cell.angle_beta   90.00
_cell.angle_gamma   90.00
#
_symmetry.space_group_name_H-M   'P 1'
#
loop_
_entity.id
_entity.type
_entity.pdbx_description
1 polymer ?
#
loop_
_entity_poly.entity_id
_entity_poly.type
_entity_poly.pdbx_seq_one_letter_code
_entity_poly.pdbx_strand_id
1 'polypeptide(L)'
;MLGAQISPYLGSCFLLVLLATLHAVFVVGAHVADAPQLANNNNNNNDAGVVLVNKCCEKFEIHVNNTCQQVNETDYFEPMFTSYGGDQNRNVAQFKFVIGMPNCGSKQMWPVLDYLGSYDKLVLLDDGKLRHYTNAEDESDERRGVQSDYDEDMVEANKPRYYDYELGQYCLDKAISPEHKHSLFAHICLAKKESSWNDSNFLLRKILNPIFHGISLIILLVIAIIYFILPTLSRDLVGNIVTTIAMCLMVSQAADLVCIFTDFTNHVSFIVADIILCFSLLAAFFWLNSFGYYIWKTFRSRNVFLRVTDGRKYCYYSAYAWGCTAIMAGMAVFAHFFLDADSYKKENMRGEQQTIGWLGICIFFAPIACTIIINIFFYVTTRKLINRRTVYGRIAHKLKANFIMFSLMLLVMSFAWLFLTMSWLALDGLLYAHIIVNAFQAPLLLYICVLRQRHVTFLLKKSCCYNEPPSASDWGDEMHYMNGGGANDY
;
A
#
# COMPACT_ATOMS: atom_id res chain seq x y z
N MET A 1 28.99 -10.64 24.77
CA MET A 1 30.10 -9.92 24.10
C MET A 1 29.96 -9.85 22.57
N LEU A 2 28.75 -9.96 21.99
CA LEU A 2 28.53 -9.87 20.51
C LEU A 2 27.83 -8.57 20.04
N GLY A 3 27.45 -7.65 20.92
CA GLY A 3 26.61 -6.48 20.57
C GLY A 3 27.35 -5.20 20.14
N ALA A 4 28.69 -5.22 20.01
CA ALA A 4 29.49 -3.98 19.91
C ALA A 4 30.10 -3.68 18.53
N GLN A 5 30.08 -4.62 17.56
CA GLN A 5 30.77 -4.43 16.27
C GLN A 5 29.88 -4.04 15.07
N ILE A 6 28.55 -4.08 15.18
CA ILE A 6 27.65 -3.85 14.02
C ILE A 6 27.32 -2.36 13.81
N SER A 7 27.60 -1.49 14.79
CA SER A 7 27.06 -0.11 14.78
C SER A 7 27.69 0.90 13.80
N PRO A 8 29.00 0.89 13.42
CA PRO A 8 29.57 1.93 12.56
C PRO A 8 29.20 1.79 11.08
N TYR A 9 28.93 0.56 10.61
CA TYR A 9 28.63 0.30 9.20
C TYR A 9 27.15 0.52 8.85
N LEU A 10 26.25 0.38 9.83
CA LEU A 10 24.81 0.52 9.62
C LEU A 10 24.38 1.94 9.22
N GLY A 11 25.01 2.98 9.80
CA GLY A 11 24.67 4.38 9.48
C GLY A 11 25.20 4.86 8.12
N SER A 12 26.33 4.32 7.67
CA SER A 12 26.90 4.64 6.34
C SER A 12 26.16 3.87 5.24
N CYS A 13 25.78 2.62 5.52
CA CYS A 13 24.94 1.81 4.63
C CYS A 13 23.54 2.41 4.50
N PHE A 14 22.95 2.93 5.58
CA PHE A 14 21.64 3.58 5.55
C PHE A 14 21.64 4.88 4.73
N LEU A 15 22.69 5.70 4.82
CA LEU A 15 22.81 6.92 4.00
C LEU A 15 23.02 6.59 2.51
N LEU A 16 23.79 5.54 2.20
CA LEU A 16 23.97 5.03 0.85
C LEU A 16 22.69 4.40 0.29
N VAL A 17 21.94 3.67 1.10
CA VAL A 17 20.62 3.12 0.72
C VAL A 17 19.64 4.26 0.50
N LEU A 18 19.61 5.30 1.34
CA LEU A 18 18.69 6.45 1.19
C LEU A 18 19.00 7.27 -0.07
N LEU A 19 20.29 7.45 -0.41
CA LEU A 19 20.75 8.09 -1.65
C LEU A 19 20.53 7.19 -2.88
N ALA A 20 20.73 5.88 -2.75
CA ALA A 20 20.45 4.90 -3.82
C ALA A 20 18.95 4.75 -4.07
N THR A 21 18.10 4.88 -3.06
CA THR A 21 16.63 4.86 -3.21
C THR A 21 16.10 6.12 -3.87
N LEU A 22 16.71 7.29 -3.60
CA LEU A 22 16.42 8.53 -4.33
C LEU A 22 16.80 8.41 -5.82
N HIS A 23 17.83 7.63 -6.13
CA HIS A 23 18.23 7.31 -7.51
C HIS A 23 17.38 6.20 -8.16
N ALA A 24 16.94 5.20 -7.39
CA ALA A 24 16.12 4.07 -7.87
C ALA A 24 14.66 4.48 -8.16
N VAL A 25 14.12 5.47 -7.44
CA VAL A 25 12.81 6.09 -7.79
C VAL A 25 12.84 6.74 -9.18
N PHE A 26 14.02 7.08 -9.70
CA PHE A 26 14.20 7.68 -11.03
C PHE A 26 14.53 6.67 -12.14
N VAL A 27 14.87 5.42 -11.81
CA VAL A 27 15.50 4.50 -12.77
C VAL A 27 14.88 3.11 -12.63
N VAL A 28 14.11 2.72 -13.64
CA VAL A 28 13.82 1.34 -14.08
C VAL A 28 12.66 0.63 -13.37
N GLY A 29 11.58 0.48 -14.16
CA GLY A 29 10.61 -0.59 -13.99
C GLY A 29 11.03 -1.89 -14.67
N ALA A 30 10.14 -2.86 -14.48
CA ALA A 30 9.94 -4.08 -15.26
C ALA A 30 10.53 -5.40 -14.73
N HIS A 31 9.60 -6.38 -14.71
CA HIS A 31 9.69 -7.84 -14.77
C HIS A 31 9.70 -8.68 -13.49
N VAL A 32 8.68 -9.56 -13.44
CA VAL A 32 8.43 -10.70 -12.56
C VAL A 32 8.19 -11.93 -13.47
N ALA A 33 8.59 -13.12 -13.03
CA ALA A 33 8.31 -14.45 -13.62
C ALA A 33 7.66 -15.35 -12.53
N ASP A 34 6.47 -15.94 -12.75
CA ASP A 34 6.09 -17.28 -13.28
C ASP A 34 6.40 -18.47 -12.32
N ALA A 35 5.63 -19.56 -12.12
CA ALA A 35 4.47 -20.26 -12.73
C ALA A 35 3.87 -21.25 -11.64
N PRO A 36 3.05 -22.32 -11.88
CA PRO A 36 2.33 -22.84 -13.07
C PRO A 36 0.84 -23.28 -12.82
N GLN A 37 0.14 -23.64 -13.91
CA GLN A 37 -1.25 -24.14 -13.98
C GLN A 37 -1.34 -25.68 -14.18
N LEU A 38 -2.49 -26.26 -13.79
CA LEU A 38 -2.93 -27.60 -14.19
C LEU A 38 -4.28 -27.51 -14.94
N ALA A 39 -4.35 -28.20 -16.07
CA ALA A 39 -5.46 -28.25 -17.01
C ALA A 39 -6.71 -28.97 -16.47
N ASN A 40 -7.89 -28.63 -17.00
CA ASN A 40 -8.98 -29.59 -17.04
C ASN A 40 -9.83 -29.47 -18.30
N ASN A 41 -10.11 -30.65 -18.87
CA ASN A 41 -11.04 -30.93 -19.95
C ASN A 41 -12.47 -30.59 -19.53
N ASN A 42 -13.33 -30.25 -20.51
CA ASN A 42 -14.58 -30.99 -20.69
C ASN A 42 -15.23 -30.80 -22.05
N ASN A 43 -15.58 -31.95 -22.62
CA ASN A 43 -16.50 -32.15 -23.74
C ASN A 43 -17.89 -31.58 -23.43
N ASN A 44 -18.61 -31.16 -24.47
CA ASN A 44 -19.98 -31.62 -24.66
C ASN A 44 -20.45 -31.53 -26.12
N ASN A 45 -21.11 -32.60 -26.52
CA ASN A 45 -21.60 -32.94 -27.85
C ASN A 45 -22.89 -32.22 -28.24
N ASN A 46 -22.92 -31.81 -29.51
CA ASN A 46 -23.98 -32.02 -30.51
C ASN A 46 -25.40 -31.47 -30.27
N ASP A 47 -25.69 -30.36 -30.94
CA ASP A 47 -26.90 -30.25 -31.78
C ASP A 47 -26.47 -29.75 -33.17
N ALA A 48 -26.62 -30.60 -34.18
CA ALA A 48 -25.85 -30.49 -35.42
C ALA A 48 -26.52 -29.56 -36.45
N GLY A 49 -26.06 -28.31 -36.52
CA GLY A 49 -26.08 -27.52 -37.77
C GLY A 49 -26.66 -26.10 -37.71
N VAL A 50 -27.26 -25.67 -36.60
CA VAL A 50 -27.83 -24.31 -36.47
C VAL A 50 -27.11 -23.53 -35.39
N VAL A 51 -26.51 -22.39 -35.76
CA VAL A 51 -25.81 -21.50 -34.82
C VAL A 51 -26.79 -20.47 -34.24
N LEU A 52 -26.81 -20.33 -32.91
CA LEU A 52 -27.64 -19.33 -32.23
C LEU A 52 -26.85 -18.03 -32.06
N VAL A 53 -27.49 -16.89 -32.30
CA VAL A 53 -26.88 -15.56 -32.12
C VAL A 53 -27.79 -14.68 -31.28
N ASN A 54 -27.28 -14.13 -30.19
CA ASN A 54 -28.06 -13.28 -29.32
C ASN A 54 -28.09 -11.83 -29.82
N LYS A 55 -29.30 -11.31 -30.06
CA LYS A 55 -29.53 -9.95 -30.59
C LYS A 55 -30.22 -9.07 -29.55
N CYS A 56 -29.79 -7.82 -29.39
CA CYS A 56 -30.31 -6.92 -28.35
C CYS A 56 -31.70 -6.35 -28.71
N CYS A 57 -31.83 -5.79 -29.91
CA CYS A 57 -33.03 -5.18 -30.46
C CYS A 57 -33.87 -6.20 -31.24
N GLU A 58 -35.11 -5.85 -31.56
CA GLU A 58 -36.02 -6.70 -32.35
C GLU A 58 -35.47 -7.04 -33.74
N LYS A 59 -36.09 -8.02 -34.40
CA LYS A 59 -35.59 -8.64 -35.65
C LYS A 59 -35.21 -7.64 -36.76
N PHE A 60 -35.95 -6.54 -36.89
CA PHE A 60 -35.80 -5.53 -37.94
C PHE A 60 -35.30 -4.18 -37.40
N GLU A 61 -34.78 -4.17 -36.17
CA GLU A 61 -34.28 -2.99 -35.50
C GLU A 61 -32.76 -3.08 -35.32
N ILE A 62 -32.09 -1.94 -35.26
CA ILE A 62 -30.68 -1.84 -34.91
C ILE A 62 -30.49 -0.72 -33.88
N HIS A 63 -29.29 -0.62 -33.30
CA HIS A 63 -29.00 0.38 -32.27
C HIS A 63 -28.63 1.73 -32.91
N VAL A 64 -29.46 2.75 -32.73
CA VAL A 64 -29.24 4.11 -33.26
C VAL A 64 -29.30 5.11 -32.11
N ASN A 65 -28.22 5.87 -31.88
CA ASN A 65 -28.14 6.89 -30.81
C ASN A 65 -28.61 6.38 -29.43
N ASN A 66 -28.19 5.17 -29.05
CA ASN A 66 -28.53 4.52 -27.78
C ASN A 66 -30.00 4.03 -27.65
N THR A 67 -30.73 3.94 -28.77
CA THR A 67 -32.11 3.41 -28.84
C THR A 67 -32.27 2.41 -29.99
N CYS A 68 -33.09 1.38 -29.81
CA CYS A 68 -33.45 0.48 -30.91
C CYS A 68 -34.40 1.20 -31.88
N GLN A 69 -34.08 1.21 -33.17
CA GLN A 69 -34.89 1.83 -34.22
C GLN A 69 -35.01 0.89 -35.43
N GLN A 70 -36.19 0.89 -36.07
CA GLN A 70 -36.41 0.15 -37.30
C GLN A 70 -35.62 0.75 -38.46
N VAL A 71 -35.03 -0.12 -39.26
CA VAL A 71 -34.26 0.27 -40.44
C VAL A 71 -34.75 -0.46 -41.69
N ASN A 72 -34.32 0.01 -42.85
CA ASN A 72 -34.64 -0.62 -44.12
C ASN A 72 -33.95 -1.99 -44.25
N GLU A 73 -34.45 -2.83 -45.15
CA GLU A 73 -33.94 -4.20 -45.36
C GLU A 73 -32.44 -4.26 -45.68
N THR A 74 -31.91 -3.22 -46.34
CA THR A 74 -30.48 -3.11 -46.67
C THR A 74 -29.58 -2.91 -45.45
N ASP A 75 -30.16 -2.49 -44.33
CA ASP A 75 -29.42 -2.12 -43.12
C ASP A 75 -29.58 -3.12 -41.98
N TYR A 76 -30.34 -4.19 -42.20
CA TYR A 76 -30.51 -5.27 -41.23
C TYR A 76 -29.16 -5.81 -40.73
N PHE A 77 -29.16 -6.23 -39.47
CA PHE A 77 -27.98 -6.81 -38.87
C PHE A 77 -27.75 -8.22 -39.44
N GLU A 78 -26.65 -8.38 -40.15
CA GLU A 78 -26.15 -9.67 -40.62
C GLU A 78 -24.89 -10.04 -39.82
N PRO A 79 -24.90 -11.17 -39.07
CA PRO A 79 -23.76 -11.56 -38.26
C PRO A 79 -22.61 -12.05 -39.14
N MET A 80 -21.40 -11.55 -38.88
CA MET A 80 -20.16 -12.05 -39.49
C MET A 80 -19.48 -13.02 -38.55
N PHE A 81 -19.33 -14.27 -38.98
CA PHE A 81 -18.69 -15.32 -38.18
C PHE A 81 -17.20 -15.42 -38.48
N THR A 82 -16.39 -15.51 -37.42
CA THR A 82 -14.93 -15.66 -37.49
C THR A 82 -14.51 -16.97 -36.84
N SER A 83 -13.58 -17.71 -37.46
CA SER A 83 -13.06 -18.94 -36.85
C SER A 83 -12.12 -18.64 -35.68
N TYR A 84 -11.92 -19.62 -34.81
CA TYR A 84 -10.91 -19.57 -33.75
C TYR A 84 -9.48 -19.27 -34.28
N GLY A 85 -9.19 -19.61 -35.54
CA GLY A 85 -7.92 -19.29 -36.22
C GLY A 85 -7.82 -17.88 -36.81
N GLY A 86 -8.85 -17.05 -36.71
CA GLY A 86 -8.87 -15.67 -37.21
C GLY A 86 -9.43 -15.49 -38.63
N ASP A 87 -9.83 -16.57 -39.31
CA ASP A 87 -10.46 -16.50 -40.63
C ASP A 87 -11.85 -15.83 -40.54
N GLN A 88 -12.00 -14.65 -41.12
CA GLN A 88 -13.25 -13.89 -41.17
C GLN A 88 -14.20 -14.38 -42.28
N ASN A 89 -15.49 -14.08 -42.15
CA ASN A 89 -16.54 -14.37 -43.15
C ASN A 89 -16.68 -15.85 -43.49
N ARG A 90 -16.71 -16.71 -42.47
CA ARG A 90 -17.14 -18.11 -42.64
C ARG A 90 -18.64 -18.16 -42.96
N ASN A 91 -18.98 -18.80 -44.06
CA ASN A 91 -20.38 -19.09 -44.41
C ASN A 91 -20.95 -20.13 -43.44
N VAL A 92 -21.63 -19.67 -42.39
CA VAL A 92 -22.46 -20.51 -41.54
C VAL A 92 -23.77 -20.77 -42.30
N ALA A 93 -24.06 -22.04 -42.57
CA ALA A 93 -25.17 -22.43 -43.46
C ALA A 93 -26.56 -22.06 -42.91
N GLN A 94 -26.75 -22.08 -41.59
CA GLN A 94 -28.00 -21.73 -40.91
C GLN A 94 -27.73 -21.11 -39.53
N PHE A 95 -28.26 -19.92 -39.27
CA PHE A 95 -28.24 -19.28 -37.96
C PHE A 95 -29.63 -18.80 -37.55
N LYS A 96 -29.85 -18.63 -36.23
CA LYS A 96 -31.12 -18.13 -35.68
C LYS A 96 -30.86 -17.10 -34.59
N PHE A 97 -31.60 -15.98 -34.65
CA PHE A 97 -31.54 -14.95 -33.62
C PHE A 97 -32.32 -15.35 -32.37
N VAL A 98 -31.72 -15.10 -31.21
CA VAL A 98 -32.35 -15.11 -29.89
C VAL A 98 -32.43 -13.66 -29.43
N ILE A 99 -33.64 -13.10 -29.39
CA ILE A 99 -33.86 -11.68 -29.10
C ILE A 99 -33.98 -11.50 -27.58
N GLY A 100 -33.24 -10.54 -27.03
CA GLY A 100 -33.37 -10.12 -25.64
C GLY A 100 -32.07 -9.67 -25.00
N MET A 101 -32.21 -9.01 -23.86
CA MET A 101 -31.08 -8.60 -23.02
C MET A 101 -30.43 -9.81 -22.35
N PRO A 102 -29.10 -9.79 -22.12
CA PRO A 102 -28.42 -10.91 -21.48
C PRO A 102 -28.89 -11.09 -20.04
N ASN A 103 -29.07 -12.33 -19.62
CA ASN A 103 -29.47 -12.64 -18.25
C ASN A 103 -28.22 -12.80 -17.38
N CYS A 104 -27.76 -11.68 -16.82
CA CYS A 104 -26.54 -11.67 -16.02
C CYS A 104 -26.69 -12.22 -14.60
N GLY A 105 -27.92 -12.54 -14.15
CA GLY A 105 -28.17 -13.00 -12.78
C GLY A 105 -27.66 -11.99 -11.74
N SER A 106 -26.60 -12.35 -11.00
CA SER A 106 -25.93 -11.48 -10.02
C SER A 106 -24.73 -10.70 -10.59
N LYS A 107 -24.37 -10.89 -11.86
CA LYS A 107 -23.28 -10.18 -12.54
C LYS A 107 -23.78 -8.83 -13.07
N GLN A 108 -22.90 -7.84 -13.10
CA GLN A 108 -23.21 -6.54 -13.70
C GLN A 108 -23.22 -6.64 -15.23
N MET A 109 -24.22 -6.03 -15.86
CA MET A 109 -24.30 -5.87 -17.31
C MET A 109 -23.52 -4.63 -17.73
N TRP A 110 -22.72 -4.74 -18.78
CA TRP A 110 -21.86 -3.66 -19.28
C TRP A 110 -22.05 -3.45 -20.78
N PRO A 111 -22.23 -2.20 -21.25
CA PRO A 111 -22.26 -1.89 -22.68
C PRO A 111 -20.85 -1.78 -23.25
N VAL A 112 -20.61 -2.39 -24.40
CA VAL A 112 -19.36 -2.31 -25.18
C VAL A 112 -19.69 -1.80 -26.57
N LEU A 113 -18.90 -0.84 -27.06
CA LEU A 113 -19.02 -0.30 -28.41
C LEU A 113 -17.70 -0.50 -29.15
N ASP A 114 -17.74 -1.27 -30.23
CA ASP A 114 -16.61 -1.56 -31.12
C ASP A 114 -16.74 -0.70 -32.38
N TYR A 115 -15.75 0.15 -32.62
CA TYR A 115 -15.62 1.02 -33.79
C TYR A 115 -14.15 1.15 -34.18
N LEU A 116 -13.88 1.69 -35.37
CA LEU A 116 -12.50 1.88 -35.83
C LEU A 116 -11.73 2.82 -34.88
N GLY A 117 -10.81 2.24 -34.09
CA GLY A 117 -10.01 2.96 -33.08
C GLY A 117 -10.46 2.76 -31.62
N SER A 118 -11.48 1.94 -31.34
CA SER A 118 -11.84 1.57 -29.96
C SER A 118 -10.84 0.59 -29.35
N TYR A 119 -10.65 0.68 -28.04
CA TYR A 119 -9.83 -0.28 -27.26
C TYR A 119 -10.45 -1.68 -27.19
N ASP A 120 -11.78 -1.74 -27.34
CA ASP A 120 -12.58 -2.96 -27.31
C ASP A 120 -12.88 -3.41 -28.73
N LYS A 121 -12.60 -4.68 -29.03
CA LYS A 121 -12.91 -5.33 -30.32
C LYS A 121 -13.78 -6.55 -30.08
N LEU A 122 -14.90 -6.64 -30.80
CA LEU A 122 -15.91 -7.68 -30.65
C LEU A 122 -15.91 -8.59 -31.87
N VAL A 123 -15.81 -9.89 -31.64
CA VAL A 123 -15.76 -10.91 -32.70
C VAL A 123 -16.75 -12.02 -32.39
N LEU A 124 -17.68 -12.28 -33.31
CA LEU A 124 -18.61 -13.40 -33.21
C LEU A 124 -17.97 -14.68 -33.78
N LEU A 125 -17.92 -15.73 -32.97
CA LEU A 125 -17.32 -17.01 -33.32
C LEU A 125 -18.29 -17.92 -34.05
N ASP A 126 -17.77 -18.90 -34.79
CA ASP A 126 -18.52 -19.88 -35.59
C ASP A 126 -19.47 -20.78 -34.77
N ASP A 127 -19.25 -20.89 -33.46
CA ASP A 127 -20.13 -21.58 -32.51
C ASP A 127 -21.20 -20.66 -31.87
N GLY A 128 -21.25 -19.39 -32.26
CA GLY A 128 -22.19 -18.40 -31.74
C GLY A 128 -21.77 -17.75 -30.41
N LYS A 129 -20.54 -17.97 -29.95
CA LYS A 129 -19.98 -17.23 -28.80
C LYS A 129 -19.47 -15.86 -29.23
N LEU A 130 -19.51 -14.89 -28.31
CA LEU A 130 -18.94 -13.57 -28.53
C LEU A 130 -17.58 -13.46 -27.86
N ARG A 131 -16.53 -13.28 -28.65
CA ARG A 131 -15.18 -12.99 -28.18
C ARG A 131 -14.98 -11.50 -28.06
N HIS A 132 -14.63 -11.03 -26.87
CA HIS A 132 -14.27 -9.64 -26.60
C HIS A 132 -12.78 -9.56 -26.34
N TYR A 133 -12.06 -8.81 -27.19
CA TYR A 133 -10.66 -8.48 -26.99
C TYR A 133 -10.53 -7.17 -26.22
N THR A 134 -9.74 -7.22 -25.16
CA THR A 134 -9.31 -6.05 -24.39
C THR A 134 -7.84 -5.82 -24.71
N ASN A 135 -7.51 -4.73 -25.39
CA ASN A 135 -6.20 -4.38 -26.01
C ASN A 135 -5.97 -4.97 -27.41
N ALA A 136 -6.36 -4.21 -28.43
CA ALA A 136 -5.95 -4.37 -29.83
C ALA A 136 -6.14 -2.98 -30.48
N GLU A 137 -5.17 -2.20 -30.95
CA GLU A 137 -3.87 -2.46 -31.55
C GLU A 137 -3.00 -1.19 -31.44
N ASP A 138 -1.70 -1.34 -31.24
CA ASP A 138 -0.65 -0.47 -31.84
C ASP A 138 0.60 -1.31 -32.19
N GLU A 139 0.45 -2.64 -32.39
CA GLU A 139 1.58 -3.55 -32.71
C GLU A 139 1.64 -3.97 -34.20
N SER A 140 0.72 -3.51 -35.05
CA SER A 140 0.74 -3.82 -36.48
C SER A 140 1.63 -2.87 -37.30
N ASP A 141 1.91 -1.66 -36.82
CA ASP A 141 2.63 -0.62 -37.59
C ASP A 141 4.17 -0.57 -37.39
N GLU A 142 4.75 -1.34 -36.46
CA GLU A 142 6.23 -1.42 -36.30
C GLU A 142 6.92 -2.54 -37.12
N ARG A 143 6.18 -3.34 -37.90
CA ARG A 143 6.76 -4.42 -38.74
C ARG A 143 7.34 -3.93 -40.08
N ARG A 144 8.08 -2.82 -40.08
CA ARG A 144 9.00 -2.47 -41.17
C ARG A 144 10.31 -1.94 -40.64
N GLY A 145 11.08 -2.83 -40.03
CA GLY A 145 12.51 -2.63 -39.86
C GLY A 145 13.04 -3.22 -38.58
N VAL A 146 13.39 -4.51 -38.62
CA VAL A 146 14.68 -5.07 -38.18
C VAL A 146 14.47 -6.58 -38.09
N GLN A 147 15.05 -7.28 -39.05
CA GLN A 147 15.22 -8.72 -39.07
C GLN A 147 16.46 -9.04 -38.20
N SER A 148 16.30 -9.83 -37.13
CA SER A 148 17.42 -10.61 -36.57
C SER A 148 16.92 -11.84 -35.80
N ASP A 149 16.95 -12.98 -36.49
CA ASP A 149 17.53 -14.27 -36.10
C ASP A 149 17.73 -14.56 -34.59
N TYR A 150 16.63 -14.86 -33.87
CA TYR A 150 16.59 -15.66 -32.62
C TYR A 150 15.16 -16.21 -32.42
N ASP A 151 14.79 -17.21 -33.24
CA ASP A 151 13.61 -18.07 -33.05
C ASP A 151 13.97 -19.15 -31.99
N GLU A 152 13.20 -19.50 -30.96
CA GLU A 152 11.87 -20.14 -31.02
C GLU A 152 11.00 -19.93 -29.73
N ASP A 153 11.45 -19.14 -28.74
CA ASP A 153 10.79 -19.06 -27.40
C ASP A 153 9.79 -17.88 -27.22
N MET A 154 9.51 -17.10 -28.27
CA MET A 154 8.66 -15.88 -28.19
C MET A 154 7.26 -16.00 -28.81
N VAL A 155 6.70 -17.21 -28.96
CA VAL A 155 5.37 -17.39 -29.58
C VAL A 155 4.20 -17.29 -28.58
N GLU A 156 4.45 -17.30 -27.26
CA GLU A 156 3.37 -17.37 -26.26
C GLU A 156 3.00 -16.02 -25.60
N ALA A 157 3.86 -14.98 -25.72
CA ALA A 157 3.66 -13.68 -25.06
C ALA A 157 2.73 -12.71 -25.80
N ASN A 158 2.44 -12.96 -27.09
CA ASN A 158 1.66 -12.05 -27.95
C ASN A 158 0.24 -12.55 -28.26
N LYS A 159 -0.37 -13.36 -27.38
CA LYS A 159 -1.78 -13.72 -27.53
C LYS A 159 -2.64 -12.59 -26.95
N PRO A 160 -3.49 -11.93 -27.76
CA PRO A 160 -4.34 -10.83 -27.27
C PRO A 160 -5.25 -11.35 -26.15
N ARG A 161 -5.41 -10.58 -25.07
CA ARG A 161 -6.31 -10.97 -23.95
C ARG A 161 -7.75 -10.88 -24.44
N TYR A 162 -8.41 -12.03 -24.52
CA TYR A 162 -9.81 -12.12 -24.88
C TYR A 162 -10.63 -12.90 -23.86
N TYR A 163 -11.93 -12.63 -23.83
CA TYR A 163 -12.92 -13.42 -23.08
C TYR A 163 -14.05 -13.85 -24.00
N ASP A 164 -14.45 -15.13 -23.90
CA ASP A 164 -15.51 -15.71 -24.71
C ASP A 164 -16.81 -15.79 -23.89
N TYR A 165 -17.81 -15.01 -24.30
CA TYR A 165 -19.14 -15.02 -23.73
C TYR A 165 -20.00 -16.10 -24.37
N GLU A 166 -20.58 -16.96 -23.53
CA GLU A 166 -21.53 -17.97 -23.97
C GLU A 166 -22.90 -17.38 -24.33
N LEU A 167 -23.73 -18.18 -25.01
CA LEU A 167 -25.12 -17.84 -25.34
C LEU A 167 -25.89 -17.42 -24.07
N GLY A 168 -26.61 -16.30 -24.14
CA GLY A 168 -27.35 -15.73 -23.02
C GLY A 168 -26.55 -14.79 -22.11
N GLN A 169 -25.22 -14.78 -22.21
CA GLN A 169 -24.34 -13.88 -21.44
C GLN A 169 -23.99 -12.60 -22.20
N TYR A 170 -24.37 -12.52 -23.48
CA TYR A 170 -24.25 -11.32 -24.28
C TYR A 170 -25.51 -11.10 -25.13
N CYS A 171 -25.66 -9.87 -25.63
CA CYS A 171 -26.45 -9.58 -26.83
C CYS A 171 -25.61 -8.67 -27.73
N LEU A 172 -25.74 -8.80 -29.04
CA LEU A 172 -24.95 -8.08 -30.05
C LEU A 172 -25.89 -7.44 -31.08
N ASP A 173 -25.59 -6.22 -31.50
CA ASP A 173 -26.31 -5.52 -32.55
C ASP A 173 -25.40 -4.60 -33.38
N LYS A 174 -25.86 -4.29 -34.59
CA LYS A 174 -25.27 -3.21 -35.39
C LYS A 174 -25.61 -1.87 -34.76
N ALA A 175 -24.63 -0.99 -34.66
CA ALA A 175 -24.81 0.37 -34.16
C ALA A 175 -24.42 1.41 -35.20
N ILE A 176 -25.28 2.43 -35.34
CA ILE A 176 -25.03 3.60 -36.18
C ILE A 176 -25.02 4.84 -35.28
N SER A 177 -23.90 5.56 -35.31
CA SER A 177 -23.71 6.83 -34.60
C SER A 177 -23.32 7.92 -35.62
N PRO A 178 -23.67 9.20 -35.41
CA PRO A 178 -23.25 10.29 -36.28
C PRO A 178 -21.72 10.38 -36.48
N GLU A 179 -20.93 9.93 -35.50
CA GLU A 179 -19.46 9.94 -35.55
C GLU A 179 -18.87 8.69 -36.21
N HIS A 180 -19.57 7.55 -36.17
CA HIS A 180 -19.08 6.26 -36.66
C HIS A 180 -20.19 5.51 -37.41
N LYS A 181 -20.02 5.37 -38.73
CA LYS A 181 -21.03 4.80 -39.63
C LYS A 181 -21.22 3.28 -39.46
N HIS A 182 -20.20 2.57 -38.99
CA HIS A 182 -20.21 1.11 -38.82
C HIS A 182 -19.57 0.77 -37.48
N SER A 183 -20.40 0.48 -36.47
CA SER A 183 -19.95 0.04 -35.15
C SER A 183 -20.76 -1.18 -34.70
N LEU A 184 -20.18 -2.04 -33.87
CA LEU A 184 -20.88 -3.12 -33.19
C LEU A 184 -21.17 -2.68 -31.75
N PHE A 185 -22.37 -2.94 -31.28
CA PHE A 185 -22.77 -2.70 -29.90
C PHE A 185 -23.12 -4.01 -29.24
N ALA A 186 -22.61 -4.23 -28.03
CA ALA A 186 -22.98 -5.40 -27.25
C ALA A 186 -23.27 -5.03 -25.80
N HIS A 187 -24.26 -5.70 -25.20
CA HIS A 187 -24.30 -5.84 -23.76
C HIS A 187 -23.67 -7.18 -23.37
N ILE A 188 -22.70 -7.13 -22.46
CA ILE A 188 -22.02 -8.31 -21.93
C ILE A 188 -22.25 -8.42 -20.41
N CYS A 189 -22.32 -9.63 -19.90
CA CYS A 189 -22.29 -9.87 -18.46
C CYS A 189 -20.84 -9.88 -17.99
N LEU A 190 -20.42 -8.91 -17.18
CA LEU A 190 -19.06 -8.85 -16.65
C LEU A 190 -18.72 -10.19 -15.98
N ALA A 191 -17.71 -10.87 -16.54
CA ALA A 191 -17.20 -12.08 -15.95
C ALA A 191 -16.73 -11.72 -14.54
N LYS A 192 -17.38 -12.29 -13.52
CA LYS A 192 -16.80 -12.28 -12.18
C LYS A 192 -15.46 -12.97 -12.35
N LYS A 193 -14.35 -12.21 -12.25
CA LYS A 193 -13.01 -12.78 -12.18
C LYS A 193 -13.12 -13.90 -11.14
N GLU A 194 -13.04 -15.16 -11.56
CA GLU A 194 -12.94 -16.26 -10.63
C GLU A 194 -11.61 -16.04 -9.92
N SER A 195 -11.67 -15.33 -8.80
CA SER A 195 -10.58 -15.22 -7.86
C SER A 195 -10.47 -16.60 -7.25
N SER A 196 -9.81 -17.51 -7.96
CA SER A 196 -9.28 -18.73 -7.41
C SER A 196 -8.68 -18.38 -6.05
N TRP A 197 -9.14 -19.06 -5.00
CA TRP A 197 -8.63 -18.89 -3.64
C TRP A 197 -7.12 -19.17 -3.53
N ASN A 198 -6.47 -19.54 -4.63
CA ASN A 198 -5.03 -19.76 -4.77
C ASN A 198 -4.27 -18.53 -5.30
N ASP A 199 -4.95 -17.43 -5.63
CA ASP A 199 -4.29 -16.16 -5.99
C ASP A 199 -3.67 -15.54 -4.73
N SER A 200 -2.37 -15.78 -4.55
CA SER A 200 -1.56 -15.24 -3.44
C SER A 200 -1.70 -13.72 -3.32
N ASN A 201 -1.87 -13.03 -4.45
CA ASN A 201 -2.17 -11.59 -4.53
C ASN A 201 -3.43 -11.19 -3.77
N PHE A 202 -4.53 -11.93 -3.99
CA PHE A 202 -5.82 -11.63 -3.38
C PHE A 202 -5.81 -11.94 -1.89
N LEU A 203 -5.28 -13.10 -1.50
CA LEU A 203 -5.14 -13.49 -0.09
C LEU A 203 -4.28 -12.48 0.69
N LEU A 204 -3.14 -12.08 0.12
CA LEU A 204 -2.21 -11.19 0.81
C LEU A 204 -2.79 -9.78 0.97
N ARG A 205 -3.41 -9.23 -0.07
CA ARG A 205 -3.97 -7.86 -0.05
C ARG A 205 -5.29 -7.75 0.70
N LYS A 206 -6.21 -8.71 0.54
CA LYS A 206 -7.58 -8.61 1.07
C LYS A 206 -7.80 -9.36 2.39
N ILE A 207 -6.93 -10.30 2.77
CA ILE A 207 -7.07 -11.07 4.03
C ILE A 207 -5.92 -10.79 4.99
N LEU A 208 -4.68 -11.04 4.57
CA LEU A 208 -3.52 -10.92 5.46
C LEU A 208 -3.24 -9.46 5.85
N ASN A 209 -3.33 -8.52 4.91
CA ASN A 209 -3.03 -7.12 5.21
C ASN A 209 -3.94 -6.53 6.31
N PRO A 210 -5.29 -6.62 6.23
CA PRO A 210 -6.16 -6.20 7.33
C PRO A 210 -5.86 -6.87 8.67
N ILE A 211 -5.54 -8.17 8.65
CA ILE A 211 -5.19 -8.92 9.87
C ILE A 211 -3.90 -8.36 10.49
N PHE A 212 -2.87 -8.07 9.71
CA PHE A 212 -1.63 -7.48 10.20
C PHE A 212 -1.82 -6.07 10.77
N HIS A 213 -2.66 -5.24 10.15
CA HIS A 213 -3.05 -3.94 10.71
C HIS A 213 -3.79 -4.12 12.04
N GLY A 214 -4.74 -5.07 12.12
CA GLY A 214 -5.48 -5.37 13.36
C GLY A 214 -4.57 -5.85 14.50
N ILE A 215 -3.64 -6.76 14.22
CA ILE A 215 -2.64 -7.22 15.19
C ILE A 215 -1.74 -6.05 15.64
N SER A 216 -1.31 -5.22 14.70
CA SER A 216 -0.46 -4.05 14.98
C SER A 216 -1.16 -3.05 15.89
N LEU A 217 -2.45 -2.79 15.69
CA LEU A 217 -3.27 -1.93 16.57
C LEU A 217 -3.30 -2.47 18.00
N ILE A 218 -3.53 -3.77 18.18
CA ILE A 218 -3.55 -4.41 19.51
C ILE A 218 -2.18 -4.26 20.19
N ILE A 219 -1.08 -4.52 19.46
CA ILE A 219 0.28 -4.41 20.01
C ILE A 219 0.60 -2.97 20.41
N LEU A 220 0.29 -1.98 19.56
CA LEU A 220 0.53 -0.58 19.87
C LEU A 220 -0.32 -0.11 21.05
N LEU A 221 -1.57 -0.59 21.17
CA LEU A 221 -2.43 -0.34 22.32
C LEU A 221 -1.81 -0.89 23.61
N VAL A 222 -1.26 -2.11 23.58
CA VAL A 222 -0.55 -2.69 24.73
C VAL A 222 0.65 -1.82 25.13
N ILE A 223 1.44 -1.32 24.17
CA ILE A 223 2.55 -0.40 24.46
C ILE A 223 2.05 0.87 25.15
N ALA A 224 0.98 1.48 24.62
CA ALA A 224 0.40 2.70 25.20
C ALA A 224 -0.12 2.45 26.63
N ILE A 225 -0.82 1.34 26.87
CA ILE A 225 -1.34 0.94 28.18
C ILE A 225 -0.20 0.74 29.18
N ILE A 226 0.86 0.00 28.82
CA ILE A 226 2.01 -0.27 29.69
C ILE A 226 2.63 1.05 30.15
N TYR A 227 2.91 1.95 29.21
CA TYR A 227 3.53 3.24 29.51
C TYR A 227 2.62 4.22 30.25
N PHE A 228 1.29 4.08 30.12
CA PHE A 228 0.31 4.89 30.85
C PHE A 228 0.11 4.40 32.30
N ILE A 229 -0.05 3.10 32.49
CA ILE A 229 -0.32 2.48 33.80
C ILE A 229 0.89 2.57 34.72
N LEU A 230 2.11 2.39 34.20
CA LEU A 230 3.32 2.37 35.01
C LEU A 230 3.65 3.80 35.50
N PRO A 231 3.45 4.09 36.81
CA PRO A 231 3.53 5.45 37.36
C PRO A 231 4.94 6.04 37.35
N THR A 232 5.96 5.21 37.09
CA THR A 232 7.36 5.58 36.92
C THR A 232 7.72 5.93 35.48
N LEU A 233 6.97 5.42 34.48
CA LEU A 233 7.14 5.70 33.06
C LEU A 233 6.29 6.88 32.60
N SER A 234 5.04 6.99 33.08
CA SER A 234 4.15 8.12 32.78
C SER A 234 4.65 9.45 33.35
N ARG A 235 5.44 9.40 34.42
CA ARG A 235 6.12 10.57 34.98
C ARG A 235 7.41 10.94 34.25
N ASP A 236 7.94 10.05 33.41
CA ASP A 236 9.13 10.33 32.60
C ASP A 236 8.73 11.03 31.31
N LEU A 237 9.44 12.11 30.96
CA LEU A 237 9.26 12.83 29.70
C LEU A 237 9.39 11.87 28.49
N VAL A 238 10.35 10.94 28.57
CA VAL A 238 10.56 9.96 27.48
C VAL A 238 9.38 9.01 27.34
N GLY A 239 8.76 8.61 28.45
CA GLY A 239 7.58 7.76 28.43
C GLY A 239 6.41 8.44 27.71
N ASN A 240 6.15 9.71 28.01
CA ASN A 240 5.10 10.49 27.36
C ASN A 240 5.35 10.75 25.86
N ILE A 241 6.62 10.86 25.45
CA ILE A 241 6.96 10.94 24.02
C ILE A 241 6.71 9.58 23.33
N VAL A 242 7.08 8.46 23.97
CA VAL A 242 6.85 7.13 23.41
C VAL A 242 5.35 6.82 23.31
N THR A 243 4.54 7.20 24.29
CA THR A 243 3.08 7.01 24.22
C THR A 243 2.45 7.83 23.11
N THR A 244 2.86 9.09 22.94
CA THR A 244 2.34 9.92 21.83
C THR A 244 2.73 9.36 20.47
N ILE A 245 3.97 8.89 20.29
CA ILE A 245 4.39 8.19 19.07
C ILE A 245 3.51 6.95 18.84
N ALA A 246 3.29 6.13 19.86
CA ALA A 246 2.45 4.93 19.76
C ALA A 246 1.00 5.28 19.37
N MET A 247 0.41 6.32 19.98
CA MET A 247 -0.94 6.79 19.64
C MET A 247 -1.01 7.33 18.21
N CYS A 248 0.00 8.08 17.75
CA CYS A 248 0.05 8.56 16.37
C CYS A 248 0.14 7.39 15.38
N LEU A 249 0.98 6.39 15.66
CA LEU A 249 1.08 5.19 14.84
C LEU A 249 -0.22 4.36 14.87
N MET A 250 -0.93 4.28 16.01
CA MET A 250 -2.24 3.63 16.07
C MET A 250 -3.26 4.31 15.16
N VAL A 251 -3.33 5.64 15.18
CA VAL A 251 -4.24 6.39 14.31
C VAL A 251 -3.89 6.17 12.84
N SER A 252 -2.60 6.16 12.48
CA SER A 252 -2.13 5.85 11.13
C SER A 252 -2.56 4.45 10.69
N GLN A 253 -2.35 3.43 11.53
CA GLN A 253 -2.74 2.04 11.24
C GLN A 253 -4.26 1.87 11.13
N ALA A 254 -5.05 2.60 11.93
CA ALA A 254 -6.50 2.58 11.85
C ALA A 254 -7.01 3.27 10.57
N ALA A 255 -6.39 4.38 10.18
CA ALA A 255 -6.73 5.07 8.94
C ALA A 255 -6.43 4.20 7.71
N ASP A 256 -5.27 3.53 7.68
CA ASP A 256 -4.90 2.61 6.61
C ASP A 256 -5.85 1.40 6.53
N LEU A 257 -6.22 0.85 7.68
CA LEU A 257 -7.23 -0.22 7.76
C LEU A 257 -8.59 0.22 7.19
N VAL A 258 -9.03 1.45 7.49
CA VAL A 258 -10.27 2.02 6.94
C VAL A 258 -10.16 2.20 5.43
N CYS A 259 -9.01 2.64 4.91
CA CYS A 259 -8.79 2.72 3.45
C CYS A 259 -9.01 1.37 2.78
N ILE A 260 -8.45 0.28 3.34
CA ILE A 260 -8.57 -1.07 2.76
C ILE A 260 -10.02 -1.57 2.72
N PHE A 261 -10.83 -1.25 3.74
CA PHE A 261 -12.26 -1.65 3.78
C PHE A 261 -13.17 -0.74 2.94
N THR A 262 -12.78 0.52 2.73
CA THR A 262 -13.63 1.53 2.07
C THR A 262 -13.42 1.61 0.55
N ASP A 263 -12.57 0.73 -0.01
CA ASP A 263 -12.43 0.48 -1.46
C ASP A 263 -13.78 0.31 -2.21
N PHE A 264 -14.88 0.08 -1.50
CA PHE A 264 -16.21 -0.14 -2.06
C PHE A 264 -17.24 0.98 -1.85
N THR A 265 -16.94 2.06 -1.09
CA THR A 265 -18.04 2.78 -0.42
C THR A 265 -18.04 4.31 -0.39
N ASN A 266 -17.15 5.07 -1.06
CA ASN A 266 -17.33 6.47 -1.53
C ASN A 266 -15.98 7.24 -1.67
N HIS A 267 -15.85 8.10 -2.70
CA HIS A 267 -14.64 8.91 -2.98
C HIS A 267 -14.22 9.88 -1.86
N VAL A 268 -15.18 10.47 -1.14
CA VAL A 268 -14.90 11.45 -0.07
C VAL A 268 -14.27 10.80 1.17
N SER A 269 -14.64 9.54 1.47
CA SER A 269 -14.11 8.83 2.64
C SER A 269 -12.63 8.46 2.46
N PHE A 270 -12.20 8.23 1.23
CA PHE A 270 -10.82 7.90 0.89
C PHE A 270 -9.86 9.07 1.16
N ILE A 271 -10.21 10.27 0.68
CA ILE A 271 -9.38 11.47 0.85
C ILE A 271 -9.22 11.81 2.35
N VAL A 272 -10.30 11.72 3.12
CA VAL A 272 -10.25 12.01 4.56
C VAL A 272 -9.37 11.00 5.30
N ALA A 273 -9.48 9.72 4.97
CA ALA A 273 -8.66 8.67 5.59
C ALA A 273 -7.16 8.85 5.26
N ASP A 274 -6.83 9.21 4.02
CA ASP A 274 -5.43 9.46 3.63
C ASP A 274 -4.85 10.70 4.32
N ILE A 275 -5.62 11.79 4.44
CA ILE A 275 -5.20 12.98 5.21
C ILE A 275 -4.92 12.61 6.67
N ILE A 276 -5.78 11.80 7.30
CA ILE A 276 -5.58 11.35 8.69
C ILE A 276 -4.34 10.47 8.81
N LEU A 277 -4.11 9.57 7.86
CA LEU A 277 -2.92 8.72 7.78
C LEU A 277 -1.65 9.58 7.68
N CYS A 278 -1.60 10.48 6.71
CA CYS A 278 -0.46 11.37 6.48
C CYS A 278 -0.20 12.29 7.69
N PHE A 279 -1.25 12.89 8.27
CA PHE A 279 -1.13 13.76 9.45
C PHE A 279 -0.56 13.01 10.66
N SER A 280 -1.11 11.83 10.95
CA SER A 280 -0.70 11.03 12.11
C SER A 280 0.71 10.45 11.94
N LEU A 281 1.08 10.02 10.73
CA LEU A 281 2.43 9.57 10.42
C LEU A 281 3.46 10.71 10.57
N LEU A 282 3.14 11.89 10.04
CA LEU A 282 3.99 13.07 10.15
C LEU A 282 4.18 13.49 11.62
N ALA A 283 3.11 13.47 12.41
CA ALA A 283 3.18 13.74 13.85
C ALA A 283 4.14 12.77 14.55
N ALA A 284 4.07 11.47 14.23
CA ALA A 284 4.95 10.46 14.81
C ALA A 284 6.44 10.75 14.53
N PHE A 285 6.77 11.21 13.32
CA PHE A 285 8.14 11.60 12.96
C PHE A 285 8.62 12.88 13.66
N PHE A 286 7.76 13.89 13.82
CA PHE A 286 8.10 15.09 14.60
C PHE A 286 8.28 14.80 16.10
N TRP A 287 7.50 13.87 16.66
CA TRP A 287 7.70 13.40 18.03
C TRP A 287 9.00 12.60 18.17
N LEU A 288 9.32 11.74 17.21
CA LEU A 288 10.62 11.07 17.15
C LEU A 288 11.78 12.09 17.02
N ASN A 289 11.57 13.17 16.28
CA ASN A 289 12.54 14.27 16.17
C ASN A 289 12.76 15.01 17.50
N SER A 290 11.67 15.29 18.22
CA SER A 290 11.73 15.86 19.56
C SER A 290 12.48 14.95 20.53
N PHE A 291 12.27 13.63 20.42
CA PHE A 291 13.00 12.64 21.21
C PHE A 291 14.50 12.65 20.90
N GLY A 292 14.87 12.67 19.62
CA GLY A 292 16.27 12.77 19.18
C GLY A 292 16.97 14.03 19.68
N TYR A 293 16.29 15.18 19.55
CA TYR A 293 16.80 16.45 20.06
C TYR A 293 16.98 16.43 21.58
N TYR A 294 16.02 15.89 22.33
CA TYR A 294 16.12 15.75 23.78
C TYR A 294 17.39 14.98 24.18
N ILE A 295 17.65 13.83 23.56
CA ILE A 295 18.82 13.00 23.85
C ILE A 295 20.12 13.72 23.46
N TRP A 296 20.17 14.29 22.24
CA TRP A 296 21.33 15.02 21.75
C TRP A 296 21.70 16.20 22.66
N LYS A 297 20.72 17.02 23.04
CA LYS A 297 20.89 18.14 23.96
C LYS A 297 21.36 17.68 25.33
N THR A 298 20.82 16.58 25.83
CA THR A 298 21.16 16.03 27.16
C THR A 298 22.61 15.55 27.22
N PHE A 299 23.12 14.89 26.19
CA PHE A 299 24.54 14.49 26.15
C PHE A 299 25.49 15.68 25.94
N ARG A 300 25.04 16.71 25.21
CA ARG A 300 25.84 17.92 24.94
C ARG A 300 25.97 18.82 26.16
N SER A 301 24.93 18.95 26.97
CA SER A 301 24.96 19.78 28.19
C SER A 301 25.87 19.17 29.26
N ARG A 302 26.77 20.00 29.82
CA ARG A 302 27.68 19.64 30.93
C ARG A 302 27.03 19.77 32.31
N ASN A 303 25.98 20.60 32.42
CA ASN A 303 25.25 20.81 33.66
C ASN A 303 23.97 19.99 33.58
N VAL A 304 23.92 18.95 34.42
CA VAL A 304 22.81 18.03 34.57
C VAL A 304 21.52 18.85 34.73
N PHE A 305 20.60 18.64 33.80
CA PHE A 305 19.26 19.19 33.82
C PHE A 305 18.52 18.64 35.05
N LEU A 306 18.74 19.24 36.23
CA LEU A 306 18.29 18.72 37.52
C LEU A 306 17.19 19.57 38.18
N ARG A 307 16.56 20.53 37.48
CA ARG A 307 15.60 21.42 38.18
C ARG A 307 14.45 22.03 37.37
N VAL A 308 14.05 21.46 36.24
CA VAL A 308 12.75 21.82 35.63
C VAL A 308 11.87 20.58 35.62
N THR A 309 10.66 20.73 36.17
CA THR A 309 9.62 19.71 36.20
C THR A 309 9.36 19.15 34.79
N ASP A 310 9.32 17.83 34.66
CA ASP A 310 9.22 17.13 33.38
C ASP A 310 7.96 17.50 32.58
N GLY A 311 6.88 17.91 33.26
CA GLY A 311 5.65 18.38 32.62
C GLY A 311 5.79 19.67 31.79
N ARG A 312 6.58 20.65 32.24
CA ARG A 312 6.78 21.91 31.46
C ARG A 312 7.57 21.64 30.19
N LYS A 313 8.57 20.75 30.25
CA LYS A 313 9.34 20.34 29.07
C LYS A 313 8.46 19.64 28.04
N TYR A 314 7.60 18.72 28.49
CA TYR A 314 6.66 18.05 27.59
C TYR A 314 5.75 19.03 26.86
N CYS A 315 5.23 20.05 27.55
CA CYS A 315 4.41 21.09 26.92
C CYS A 315 5.15 21.82 25.79
N TYR A 316 6.43 22.20 26.00
CA TYR A 316 7.24 22.82 24.95
C TYR A 316 7.48 21.89 23.75
N TYR A 317 7.83 20.62 23.99
CA TYR A 317 8.01 19.63 22.91
C TYR A 317 6.70 19.35 22.17
N SER A 318 5.59 19.27 22.90
CA SER A 318 4.24 19.10 22.35
C SER A 318 3.85 20.27 21.44
N ALA A 319 4.04 21.51 21.89
CA ALA A 319 3.76 22.70 21.10
C ALA A 319 4.60 22.73 19.81
N TYR A 320 5.88 22.34 19.88
CA TYR A 320 6.74 22.22 18.70
C TYR A 320 6.25 21.12 17.74
N ALA A 321 6.04 19.89 18.22
CA ALA A 321 5.70 18.75 17.38
C ALA A 321 4.33 18.92 16.72
N TRP A 322 3.30 19.27 17.50
CA TRP A 322 1.96 19.51 16.96
C TRP A 322 1.88 20.77 16.12
N GLY A 323 2.60 21.83 16.51
CA GLY A 323 2.67 23.06 15.71
C GLY A 323 3.27 22.81 14.33
N CYS A 324 4.41 22.13 14.24
CA CYS A 324 5.02 21.78 12.97
C CYS A 324 4.11 20.86 12.14
N THR A 325 3.52 19.84 12.76
CA THR A 325 2.60 18.92 12.08
C THR A 325 1.39 19.66 11.51
N ALA A 326 0.75 20.55 12.29
CA ALA A 326 -0.42 21.31 11.88
C ALA A 326 -0.09 22.32 10.76
N ILE A 327 1.05 23.00 10.83
CA ILE A 327 1.49 23.91 9.78
C ILE A 327 1.73 23.14 8.47
N MET A 328 2.46 22.02 8.53
CA MET A 328 2.74 21.21 7.35
C MET A 328 1.46 20.61 6.73
N ALA A 329 0.56 20.08 7.58
CA ALA A 329 -0.72 19.56 7.12
C ALA A 329 -1.62 20.66 6.55
N GLY A 330 -1.64 21.85 7.15
CA GLY A 330 -2.35 23.02 6.62
C GLY A 330 -1.83 23.44 5.25
N MET A 331 -0.51 23.45 5.05
CA MET A 331 0.09 23.70 3.73
C MET A 331 -0.27 22.62 2.71
N ALA A 332 -0.33 21.36 3.12
CA ALA A 332 -0.68 20.25 2.23
C ALA A 332 -2.16 20.30 1.81
N VAL A 333 -3.06 20.58 2.75
CA VAL A 333 -4.50 20.79 2.46
C VAL A 333 -4.68 22.02 1.55
N PHE A 334 -3.97 23.11 1.83
CA PHE A 334 -3.99 24.29 0.98
C PHE A 334 -3.51 23.96 -0.44
N ALA A 335 -2.40 23.22 -0.60
CA ALA A 335 -1.92 22.81 -1.91
C ALA A 335 -2.94 21.92 -2.65
N HIS A 336 -3.53 20.93 -1.97
CA HIS A 336 -4.53 20.04 -2.56
C HIS A 336 -5.76 20.81 -3.08
N PHE A 337 -6.30 21.76 -2.32
CA PHE A 337 -7.50 22.49 -2.73
C PHE A 337 -7.24 23.69 -3.65
N PHE A 338 -6.09 24.34 -3.56
CA PHE A 338 -5.83 25.59 -4.30
C PHE A 338 -4.88 25.41 -5.48
N LEU A 339 -3.95 24.46 -5.43
CA LEU A 339 -2.99 24.22 -6.53
C LEU A 339 -3.44 23.05 -7.41
N ASP A 340 -4.12 22.05 -6.85
CA ASP A 340 -4.63 20.89 -7.59
C ASP A 340 -6.07 21.06 -8.12
N ALA A 341 -6.80 22.10 -7.73
CA ALA A 341 -8.13 22.37 -8.31
C ALA A 341 -8.07 22.75 -9.80
N ASP A 342 -6.96 23.35 -10.26
CA ASP A 342 -6.77 23.70 -11.66
C ASP A 342 -6.33 22.50 -12.52
N SER A 343 -5.65 21.50 -11.94
CA SER A 343 -5.29 20.23 -12.61
C SER A 343 -6.46 19.24 -12.66
N TYR A 344 -7.28 19.15 -11.60
CA TYR A 344 -8.45 18.26 -11.53
C TYR A 344 -9.48 18.53 -12.64
N LYS A 345 -9.59 19.79 -13.07
CA LYS A 345 -10.49 20.20 -14.16
C LYS A 345 -10.01 19.71 -15.53
N LYS A 346 -8.73 19.34 -15.66
CA LYS A 346 -8.10 18.84 -16.90
C LYS A 346 -8.02 17.32 -16.95
N GLU A 347 -8.07 16.64 -15.80
CA GLU A 347 -7.80 15.20 -15.67
C GLU A 347 -9.05 14.30 -15.58
N ASN A 348 -10.26 14.87 -15.49
CA ASN A 348 -11.55 14.15 -15.57
C ASN A 348 -11.83 13.46 -16.94
N MET A 349 -10.82 13.33 -17.80
CA MET A 349 -10.84 12.55 -19.05
C MET A 349 -10.02 11.25 -18.99
N ARG A 350 -9.31 10.98 -17.88
CA ARG A 350 -8.43 9.83 -17.77
C ARG A 350 -8.74 9.09 -16.47
N GLY A 351 -9.61 8.09 -16.58
CA GLY A 351 -9.93 7.21 -15.47
C GLY A 351 -8.68 6.48 -14.98
N GLU A 352 -8.28 6.78 -13.75
CA GLU A 352 -7.95 5.80 -12.71
C GLU A 352 -7.74 6.54 -11.39
N GLN A 353 -8.34 6.00 -10.34
CA GLN A 353 -8.46 6.59 -9.02
C GLN A 353 -7.11 6.64 -8.29
N GLN A 354 -6.32 7.69 -8.51
CA GLN A 354 -5.26 8.12 -7.60
C GLN A 354 -5.45 9.61 -7.31
N THR A 355 -6.19 9.90 -6.24
CA THR A 355 -6.75 11.21 -5.91
C THR A 355 -5.79 12.11 -5.13
N ILE A 356 -4.48 12.01 -5.40
CA ILE A 356 -3.48 12.94 -4.86
C ILE A 356 -2.49 13.25 -5.97
N GLY A 357 -2.49 14.50 -6.44
CA GLY A 357 -1.51 14.97 -7.42
C GLY A 357 -0.08 14.86 -6.87
N TRP A 358 0.89 14.69 -7.77
CA TRP A 358 2.31 14.53 -7.44
C TRP A 358 2.85 15.64 -6.49
N LEU A 359 2.27 16.83 -6.55
CA LEU A 359 2.58 17.95 -5.65
C LEU A 359 2.13 17.71 -4.20
N GLY A 360 0.94 17.15 -3.98
CA GLY A 360 0.46 16.80 -2.63
C GLY A 360 1.36 15.75 -1.98
N ILE A 361 1.80 14.78 -2.78
CA ILE A 361 2.76 13.74 -2.36
C ILE A 361 4.08 14.37 -1.92
N CYS A 362 4.65 15.28 -2.70
CA CYS A 362 5.90 15.94 -2.33
C CYS A 362 5.81 16.73 -1.01
N ILE A 363 4.66 17.37 -0.73
CA ILE A 363 4.48 18.21 0.46
C ILE A 363 4.36 17.37 1.75
N PHE A 364 3.84 16.16 1.69
CA PHE A 364 3.79 15.26 2.85
C PHE A 364 5.07 14.46 3.07
N PHE A 365 5.76 14.07 1.99
CA PHE A 365 6.93 13.19 2.09
C PHE A 365 8.23 13.95 2.36
N ALA A 366 8.39 15.16 1.82
CA ALA A 366 9.58 15.97 2.03
C ALA A 366 9.86 16.30 3.51
N PRO A 367 8.86 16.69 4.33
CA PRO A 367 9.07 16.95 5.76
C PRO A 367 9.50 15.69 6.52
N ILE A 368 8.92 14.53 6.21
CA ILE A 368 9.29 13.27 6.84
C ILE A 368 10.74 12.94 6.51
N ALA A 369 11.14 13.00 5.23
CA ALA A 369 12.52 12.82 4.81
C ALA A 369 13.48 13.80 5.52
N CYS A 370 13.11 15.08 5.63
CA CYS A 370 13.90 16.09 6.34
C CYS A 370 14.07 15.73 7.83
N THR A 371 13.01 15.31 8.52
CA THR A 371 13.11 14.89 9.93
C THR A 371 14.00 13.67 10.12
N ILE A 372 13.97 12.70 9.20
CA ILE A 372 14.85 11.53 9.21
C ILE A 372 16.32 11.98 9.10
N ILE A 373 16.64 12.90 8.17
CA ILE A 373 18.00 13.44 8.01
C ILE A 373 18.47 14.15 9.29
N ILE A 374 17.63 15.00 9.88
CA ILE A 374 17.95 15.68 11.15
C ILE A 374 18.16 14.66 12.29
N ASN A 375 17.36 13.59 12.33
CA ASN A 375 17.51 12.54 13.33
C ASN A 375 18.78 11.72 13.15
N ILE A 376 19.20 11.46 11.90
CA ILE A 376 20.50 10.85 11.60
C ILE A 376 21.63 11.77 12.10
N PHE A 377 21.53 13.09 11.89
CA PHE A 377 22.49 14.04 12.45
C PHE A 377 22.55 13.97 13.98
N PHE A 378 21.40 13.94 14.68
CA PHE A 378 21.36 13.76 16.14
C PHE A 378 21.97 12.43 16.57
N TYR A 379 21.70 11.34 15.85
CA TYR A 379 22.28 10.03 16.11
C TYR A 379 23.81 10.04 16.00
N VAL A 380 24.35 10.51 14.87
CA VAL A 380 25.80 10.50 14.60
C VAL A 380 26.55 11.38 15.59
N THR A 381 26.05 12.58 15.85
CA THR A 381 26.70 13.52 16.78
C THR A 381 26.64 13.04 18.23
N THR A 382 25.51 12.48 18.67
CA THR A 382 25.36 11.91 20.02
C THR A 382 26.28 10.70 20.19
N ARG A 383 26.36 9.81 19.20
CA ARG A 383 27.25 8.65 19.24
C ARG A 383 28.72 9.05 19.35
N LYS A 384 29.16 10.04 18.57
CA LYS A 384 30.52 10.59 18.67
C LYS A 384 30.80 11.14 20.07
N LEU A 385 29.81 11.78 20.69
CA LEU A 385 29.95 12.35 22.03
C LEU A 385 29.99 11.28 23.13
N ILE A 386 29.19 10.22 23.00
CA ILE A 386 29.21 9.06 23.91
C ILE A 386 30.56 8.34 23.85
N ASN A 387 31.12 8.14 22.66
CA ASN A 387 32.42 7.46 22.51
C ASN A 387 33.59 8.30 23.05
N ARG A 388 33.49 9.64 23.01
CA ARG A 388 34.53 10.54 23.52
C ARG A 388 34.49 10.72 25.04
N ARG A 389 33.37 10.48 25.70
CA ARG A 389 33.24 10.65 27.17
C ARG A 389 32.99 9.32 27.87
N THR A 390 33.86 8.96 28.81
CA THR A 390 33.63 7.89 29.78
C THR A 390 32.66 8.38 30.87
N VAL A 391 31.38 8.50 30.51
CA VAL A 391 30.35 8.88 31.49
C VAL A 391 30.01 7.66 32.35
N TYR A 392 30.41 7.71 33.63
CA TYR A 392 30.12 6.69 34.64
C TYR A 392 28.93 7.12 35.51
N GLY A 393 28.12 6.15 35.96
CA GLY A 393 27.00 6.39 36.88
C GLY A 393 25.61 5.99 36.36
N ARG A 394 24.65 5.86 37.30
CA ARG A 394 23.28 5.38 37.05
C ARG A 394 22.50 6.22 36.02
N ILE A 395 22.65 7.54 36.08
CA ILE A 395 22.02 8.49 35.15
C ILE A 395 22.56 8.31 33.73
N ALA A 396 23.87 8.07 33.59
CA ALA A 396 24.51 7.82 32.30
C ALA A 396 24.05 6.50 31.67
N HIS A 397 23.87 5.46 32.49
CA HIS A 397 23.34 4.18 32.02
C HIS A 397 21.89 4.32 31.51
N LYS A 398 21.02 5.02 32.26
CA LYS A 398 19.65 5.34 31.82
C LYS A 398 19.63 6.13 30.51
N LEU A 399 20.50 7.13 30.38
CA LEU A 399 20.58 7.95 29.18
C LEU A 399 21.11 7.18 27.96
N LYS A 400 22.08 6.27 28.14
CA LYS A 400 22.54 5.35 27.08
C LYS A 400 21.42 4.41 26.63
N ALA A 401 20.64 3.86 27.56
CA ALA A 401 19.49 3.03 27.23
C ALA A 401 18.44 3.81 26.40
N ASN A 402 18.17 5.07 26.78
CA ASN A 402 17.27 5.95 26.02
C ASN A 402 17.82 6.29 24.62
N PHE A 403 19.14 6.48 24.48
CA PHE A 403 19.77 6.67 23.17
C PHE A 403 19.66 5.43 22.27
N ILE A 404 19.86 4.24 22.83
CA ILE A 404 19.68 2.97 22.10
C ILE A 404 18.22 2.83 21.66
N MET A 405 17.26 3.18 22.54
CA MET A 405 15.85 3.18 22.18
C MET A 405 15.55 4.14 21.04
N PHE A 406 15.96 5.41 21.14
CA PHE A 406 15.81 6.39 20.08
C PHE A 406 16.38 5.88 18.74
N SER A 407 17.59 5.32 18.77
CA SER A 407 18.27 4.82 17.56
C SER A 407 17.52 3.68 16.90
N LEU A 408 16.97 2.75 17.68
CA LEU A 408 16.23 1.59 17.17
C LEU A 408 14.82 1.98 16.71
N MET A 409 14.15 2.91 17.41
CA MET A 409 12.88 3.48 16.94
C MET A 409 13.06 4.23 15.61
N LEU A 410 14.12 5.04 15.50
CA LEU A 410 14.48 5.72 14.25
C LEU A 410 14.68 4.74 13.10
N LEU A 411 15.41 3.65 13.35
CA LEU A 411 15.63 2.61 12.34
C LEU A 411 14.30 1.99 11.90
N VAL A 412 13.50 1.48 12.84
CA VAL A 412 12.26 0.76 12.52
C VAL A 412 11.24 1.67 11.83
N MET A 413 11.02 2.88 12.34
CA MET A 413 10.05 3.82 11.74
C MET A 413 10.50 4.32 10.37
N SER A 414 11.79 4.65 10.20
CA SER A 414 12.29 5.12 8.89
C SER A 414 12.28 4.00 7.86
N PHE A 415 12.62 2.76 8.28
CA PHE A 415 12.56 1.60 7.39
C PHE A 415 11.12 1.31 6.94
N ALA A 416 10.16 1.29 7.87
CA ALA A 416 8.75 1.12 7.51
C ALA A 416 8.23 2.21 6.58
N TRP A 417 8.59 3.48 6.84
CA TRP A 417 8.23 4.59 5.97
C TRP A 417 8.85 4.47 4.58
N LEU A 418 10.12 4.06 4.47
CA LEU A 418 10.75 3.82 3.17
C LEU A 418 9.97 2.76 2.37
N PHE A 419 9.60 1.64 2.97
CA PHE A 419 8.79 0.62 2.27
C PHE A 419 7.39 1.11 1.91
N LEU A 420 6.77 1.97 2.74
CA LEU A 420 5.52 2.65 2.39
C LEU A 420 5.69 3.57 1.18
N THR A 421 6.79 4.32 1.08
CA THR A 421 7.07 5.17 -0.09
C THR A 421 7.27 4.34 -1.36
N MET A 422 7.87 3.16 -1.18
CA MET A 422 8.23 2.25 -2.25
C MET A 422 7.03 1.44 -2.75
N SER A 423 6.06 1.11 -1.90
CA SER A 423 4.83 0.42 -2.34
C SER A 423 3.99 1.21 -3.34
N TRP A 424 4.28 2.50 -3.51
CA TRP A 424 3.64 3.37 -4.49
C TRP A 424 4.21 3.19 -5.90
N LEU A 425 5.41 2.62 -6.02
CA LEU A 425 5.87 2.10 -7.30
C LEU A 425 5.02 0.87 -7.59
N ALA A 426 4.32 0.83 -8.72
CA ALA A 426 3.34 -0.19 -9.12
C ALA A 426 3.94 -1.60 -9.39
N LEU A 427 4.81 -2.05 -8.49
CA LEU A 427 5.49 -3.34 -8.48
C LEU A 427 4.89 -4.18 -7.34
N ASP A 428 4.23 -5.30 -7.68
CA ASP A 428 3.57 -6.17 -6.71
C ASP A 428 4.51 -6.63 -5.58
N GLY A 429 5.76 -6.94 -5.93
CA GLY A 429 6.79 -7.36 -4.97
C GLY A 429 7.08 -6.32 -3.88
N LEU A 430 7.00 -5.04 -4.22
CA LEU A 430 7.34 -3.94 -3.30
C LEU A 430 6.18 -3.62 -2.36
N LEU A 431 4.96 -3.78 -2.84
CA LEU A 431 3.77 -3.78 -2.00
C LEU A 431 3.77 -4.95 -1.01
N TYR A 432 4.16 -6.14 -1.45
CA TYR A 432 4.31 -7.28 -0.54
C TYR A 432 5.38 -7.06 0.53
N ALA A 433 6.52 -6.50 0.12
CA ALA A 433 7.56 -6.13 1.07
C ALA A 433 7.05 -5.11 2.10
N HIS A 434 6.26 -4.12 1.66
CA HIS A 434 5.60 -3.18 2.57
C HIS A 434 4.66 -3.87 3.56
N ILE A 435 3.79 -4.78 3.10
CA ILE A 435 2.89 -5.54 3.98
C ILE A 435 3.68 -6.29 5.07
N ILE A 436 4.77 -6.96 4.67
CA ILE A 436 5.63 -7.71 5.60
C ILE A 436 6.32 -6.77 6.60
N VAL A 437 6.92 -5.67 6.11
CA VAL A 437 7.62 -4.71 6.96
C VAL A 437 6.65 -4.04 7.95
N ASN A 438 5.44 -3.70 7.51
CA ASN A 438 4.40 -3.15 8.36
C ASN A 438 3.98 -4.15 9.44
N ALA A 439 3.82 -5.43 9.10
CA ALA A 439 3.50 -6.49 10.06
C ALA A 439 4.55 -6.63 11.16
N PHE A 440 5.84 -6.40 10.86
CA PHE A 440 6.91 -6.43 11.86
C PHE A 440 7.11 -5.13 12.62
N GLN A 441 6.60 -3.99 12.13
CA GLN A 441 6.84 -2.69 12.73
C GLN A 441 6.38 -2.62 14.19
N ALA A 442 5.12 -2.97 14.48
CA ALA A 442 4.57 -2.92 15.83
C ALA A 442 5.20 -3.96 16.79
N PRO A 443 5.40 -5.25 16.41
CA PRO A 443 6.16 -6.20 17.22
C PRO A 443 7.58 -5.74 17.55
N LEU A 444 8.30 -5.15 16.59
CA LEU A 444 9.63 -4.59 16.83
C LEU A 444 9.58 -3.42 17.80
N LEU A 445 8.60 -2.53 17.68
CA LEU A 445 8.40 -1.45 18.64
C LEU A 445 8.08 -1.96 20.05
N LEU A 446 7.27 -3.02 20.18
CA LEU A 446 7.01 -3.67 21.47
C LEU A 446 8.31 -4.21 22.09
N TYR A 447 9.11 -4.93 21.30
CA TYR A 447 10.41 -5.41 21.75
C TYR A 447 11.32 -4.26 22.18
N ILE A 448 11.36 -3.18 21.39
CA ILE A 448 12.24 -2.04 21.63
C ILE A 448 11.83 -1.24 22.87
N CYS A 449 10.55 -0.94 23.02
CA CYS A 449 10.04 -0.06 24.06
C CYS A 449 9.79 -0.81 25.38
N VAL A 450 9.40 -2.07 25.33
CA VAL A 450 9.02 -2.84 26.53
C VAL A 450 10.07 -3.90 26.85
N LEU A 451 10.22 -4.92 26.00
CA LEU A 451 10.96 -6.15 26.36
C LEU A 451 12.47 -5.93 26.57
N ARG A 452 13.10 -5.06 25.76
CA ARG A 452 14.52 -4.73 25.89
C ARG A 452 14.80 -3.90 27.14
N GLN A 453 13.83 -3.11 27.60
CA GLN A 453 14.02 -2.26 28.76
C GLN A 453 13.91 -3.07 30.05
N ARG A 454 15.06 -3.49 30.60
CA ARG A 454 15.12 -4.24 31.87
C ARG A 454 14.30 -3.61 32.99
N HIS A 455 14.29 -2.29 33.09
CA HIS A 455 13.50 -1.55 34.07
C HIS A 455 11.98 -1.72 33.87
N VAL A 456 11.50 -1.69 32.62
CA VAL A 456 10.07 -1.88 32.30
C VAL A 456 9.67 -3.33 32.53
N THR A 457 10.46 -4.28 32.06
CA THR A 457 10.21 -5.72 32.28
C THR A 457 10.22 -6.08 33.77
N PHE A 458 11.13 -5.50 34.56
CA PHE A 458 11.16 -5.69 36.01
C PHE A 458 9.89 -5.14 36.68
N LEU A 459 9.48 -3.91 36.33
CA LEU A 459 8.28 -3.31 36.87
C LEU A 459 7.01 -4.06 36.46
N LEU A 460 6.93 -4.56 35.23
CA LEU A 460 5.84 -5.42 34.77
C LEU A 460 5.79 -6.71 35.58
N LYS A 461 6.94 -7.37 35.82
CA LYS A 461 7.00 -8.56 36.67
C LYS A 461 6.54 -8.26 38.10
N LYS A 462 6.90 -7.09 38.64
CA LYS A 462 6.45 -6.66 39.97
C LYS A 462 4.95 -6.37 40.01
N SER A 463 4.40 -5.68 39.02
CA SER A 463 2.97 -5.34 38.98
C SER A 463 2.07 -6.52 38.63
N CYS A 464 2.54 -7.49 37.84
CA CYS A 464 1.75 -8.64 37.41
C CYS A 464 1.95 -9.91 38.27
N CYS A 465 3.09 -10.06 38.96
CA CYS A 465 3.46 -11.32 39.64
C CYS A 465 3.81 -11.19 41.13
N TYR A 466 3.81 -9.99 41.73
CA TYR A 466 4.07 -9.84 43.16
C TYR A 466 2.77 -9.54 43.92
N ASN A 467 2.15 -10.59 44.48
CA ASN A 467 1.13 -10.50 45.53
C ASN A 467 1.70 -10.80 46.94
N GLU A 468 3.00 -11.10 47.07
CA GLU A 468 3.64 -11.39 48.36
C GLU A 468 4.49 -10.19 48.83
N PRO A 469 4.46 -9.78 50.11
CA PRO A 469 5.36 -8.74 50.62
C PRO A 469 6.83 -9.16 50.46
N PRO A 470 7.74 -8.23 50.10
CA PRO A 470 9.13 -8.57 49.83
C PRO A 470 9.80 -9.15 51.07
N SER A 471 10.37 -10.36 50.94
CA SER A 471 11.21 -10.95 51.98
C SER A 471 12.48 -10.11 52.16
N ALA A 472 12.92 -9.97 53.40
CA ALA A 472 14.06 -9.13 53.80
C ALA A 472 15.39 -9.47 53.10
N SER A 473 15.47 -10.60 52.38
CA SER A 473 16.63 -10.99 51.56
C SER A 473 16.76 -10.22 50.24
N ASP A 474 15.67 -9.68 49.68
CA ASP A 474 15.69 -8.97 48.38
C ASP A 474 16.24 -7.52 48.50
N TRP A 475 16.24 -6.97 49.72
CA TRP A 475 16.92 -5.71 50.05
C TRP A 475 18.45 -5.83 49.98
N GLY A 476 18.99 -7.04 50.17
CA GLY A 476 20.43 -7.31 50.05
C GLY A 476 20.92 -7.24 48.61
N ASP A 477 20.13 -7.77 47.68
CA ASP A 477 20.45 -7.72 46.25
C ASP A 477 20.27 -6.30 45.68
N GLU A 478 19.24 -5.56 46.13
CA GLU A 478 19.07 -4.15 45.74
C GLU A 478 20.27 -3.30 46.20
N MET A 479 20.83 -3.55 47.40
CA MET A 479 22.06 -2.92 47.89
C MET A 479 23.32 -3.32 47.11
N HIS A 480 23.46 -4.60 46.72
CA HIS A 480 24.58 -5.08 45.90
C HIS A 480 24.61 -4.47 44.49
N TYR A 481 23.45 -4.12 43.91
CA TYR A 481 23.39 -3.35 42.67
C TYR A 481 23.52 -1.83 42.87
N MET A 482 23.34 -1.32 44.10
CA MET A 482 23.44 0.11 44.43
C MET A 482 24.88 0.55 44.75
N ASN A 483 25.71 -0.29 45.36
CA ASN A 483 27.14 -0.05 45.57
C ASN A 483 27.94 -0.66 44.42
N GLY A 484 28.42 0.19 43.51
CA GLY A 484 29.14 -0.23 42.31
C GLY A 484 30.25 -1.25 42.59
N GLY A 485 30.36 -2.23 41.69
CA GLY A 485 31.38 -3.28 41.69
C GLY A 485 32.78 -2.72 41.94
N GLY A 486 33.20 -2.85 43.18
CA GLY A 486 34.48 -2.42 43.71
C GLY A 486 34.83 -3.31 44.88
N ALA A 487 35.11 -4.58 44.60
CA ALA A 487 35.90 -5.43 45.46
C ALA A 487 36.62 -6.44 44.56
N ASN A 488 37.94 -6.39 44.64
CA ASN A 488 38.89 -7.31 44.05
C ASN A 488 38.49 -8.75 44.37
N ASP A 489 38.79 -9.68 43.46
CA ASP A 489 39.29 -10.99 43.87
C ASP A 489 40.26 -11.54 42.81
N TYR A 490 41.27 -12.20 43.35
CA TYR A 490 42.44 -12.82 42.72
C TYR A 490 42.10 -13.96 41.76
#